data_AF-A0A554IUJ7-F1
#
_entry.id   AF-A0A554IUJ7-F1
#
_cell.length_a   1.000
_cell.length_b   1.000
_cell.length_c   1.000
_cell.angle_alpha   90.00
_cell.angle_beta   90.00
_cell.angle_gamma   90.00
#
_symmetry.space_group_name_H-M   'P 1'
#
loop_
_entity.id
_entity.type
_entity.pdbx_description
1 polymer ?
#
loop_
_entity_poly.entity_id
_entity_poly.type
_entity_poly.pdbx_seq_one_letter_code
_entity_poly.pdbx_strand_id
1 'polypeptide(L)'
;MLYTMLRRTLSIAAIAAAVLPAFPVHARTVDRVNAAYFRQPLYQRISRRNIRATLRKPVRSRRVSSSAPASSSSSAASIKDPDTDVSLAGRIALLGGISPVLGSAKAFNNAEPLHITTITVTLDSAVTSVDQLLIYDEDAELLGSARLDASVSGGRIYTLSVKTKNIIIPQREDYSFYVRSQLKSRDGGGTSAELLKIASIAIEGNGGWSNRTYTQSLTGTFNTHQIARSMITSITNAGAVSEPLLSGTDREIGRFRFMGVRNDGSADLRLSQLTFTLSQVGGVSLSDVQIIVDGSSDRANCTVSSSTITCPLTASFGSLTSSSRTLTLLADITIPSSAPRASLQISLNETGTPTSAGSVQWTDGTTTFDWVGFEEPVARGTYYAY
;
A
#
# COMPACT_ATOMS: atom_id res chain seq x y z
N MET A 1 -21.07 -63.96 -35.02
CA MET A 1 -22.17 -63.31 -35.76
C MET A 1 -21.79 -61.84 -35.90
N LEU A 2 -21.75 -61.35 -37.14
CA LEU A 2 -21.20 -60.06 -37.59
C LEU A 2 -21.79 -58.85 -36.86
N TYR A 3 -20.94 -57.87 -36.51
CA TYR A 3 -21.30 -56.45 -36.59
C TYR A 3 -20.08 -55.59 -36.97
N THR A 4 -20.03 -55.29 -38.26
CA THR A 4 -19.35 -54.16 -38.91
C THR A 4 -20.00 -52.84 -38.53
N MET A 5 -19.22 -51.81 -38.20
CA MET A 5 -19.42 -50.37 -38.50
C MET A 5 -18.28 -49.58 -37.83
N LEU A 6 -17.83 -48.41 -38.26
CA LEU A 6 -17.68 -47.73 -39.54
C LEU A 6 -16.80 -46.52 -39.18
N ARG A 7 -15.77 -46.24 -39.99
CA ARG A 7 -14.90 -45.06 -39.85
C ARG A 7 -15.70 -43.75 -39.88
N ARG A 8 -15.31 -42.77 -39.07
CA ARG A 8 -15.33 -41.35 -39.44
C ARG A 8 -14.25 -40.57 -38.69
N THR A 9 -13.13 -40.39 -39.37
CA THR A 9 -12.14 -39.35 -39.13
C THR A 9 -12.73 -38.01 -39.54
N LEU A 10 -12.86 -37.07 -38.59
CA LEU A 10 -13.12 -35.65 -38.88
C LEU A 10 -11.88 -34.86 -38.51
N SER A 11 -11.19 -34.43 -39.56
CA SER A 11 -10.11 -33.45 -39.54
C SER A 11 -10.75 -32.06 -39.47
N ILE A 12 -10.46 -31.30 -38.43
CA ILE A 12 -10.81 -29.88 -38.36
C ILE A 12 -9.50 -29.11 -38.20
N ALA A 13 -9.04 -28.57 -39.32
CA ALA A 13 -8.08 -27.49 -39.37
C ALA A 13 -8.80 -26.20 -38.99
N ALA A 14 -8.42 -25.57 -37.88
CA ALA A 14 -8.86 -24.23 -37.51
C ALA A 14 -7.66 -23.29 -37.55
N ILE A 15 -7.86 -22.24 -38.34
CA ILE A 15 -6.95 -21.21 -38.79
C ILE A 15 -6.40 -20.39 -37.62
N ALA A 16 -5.09 -20.20 -37.61
CA ALA A 16 -4.39 -19.23 -36.76
C ALA A 16 -4.74 -17.81 -37.20
N ALA A 17 -5.33 -17.02 -36.30
CA ALA A 17 -5.43 -15.58 -36.43
C ALA A 17 -4.53 -14.94 -35.37
N ALA A 18 -3.38 -14.44 -35.82
CA ALA A 18 -2.49 -13.62 -35.02
C ALA A 18 -3.15 -12.25 -34.77
N VAL A 19 -3.49 -11.96 -33.52
CA VAL A 19 -3.86 -10.62 -33.07
C VAL A 19 -2.64 -10.02 -32.39
N LEU A 20 -2.01 -9.06 -33.08
CA LEU A 20 -0.97 -8.18 -32.56
C LEU A 20 -1.63 -7.16 -31.61
N PRO A 21 -1.24 -7.08 -30.33
CA PRO A 21 -1.46 -5.87 -29.56
C PRO A 21 -0.39 -4.84 -29.94
N ALA A 22 -0.84 -3.72 -30.50
CA ALA A 22 -0.04 -2.53 -30.69
C ALA A 22 0.39 -1.98 -29.33
N PHE A 23 1.71 -1.89 -29.12
CA PHE A 23 2.30 -1.21 -27.98
C PHE A 23 2.18 0.31 -28.15
N PRO A 24 1.63 1.06 -27.17
CA PRO A 24 1.93 2.47 -27.07
C PRO A 24 3.30 2.64 -26.40
N VAL A 25 4.27 3.05 -27.22
CA VAL A 25 5.53 3.66 -26.79
C VAL A 25 5.19 5.00 -26.16
N HIS A 26 5.37 5.17 -24.85
CA HIS A 26 5.58 6.49 -24.24
C HIS A 26 6.58 6.40 -23.08
N ALA A 27 7.73 7.04 -23.36
CA ALA A 27 8.58 7.86 -22.49
C ALA A 27 9.15 7.30 -21.17
N ARG A 28 10.49 7.31 -21.18
CA ARG A 28 11.45 7.20 -20.07
C ARG A 28 11.34 8.37 -19.06
N THR A 29 12.09 8.20 -17.96
CA THR A 29 12.48 9.14 -16.88
C THR A 29 11.40 9.32 -15.80
N VAL A 30 11.64 9.06 -14.51
CA VAL A 30 12.72 9.62 -13.67
C VAL A 30 13.07 8.66 -12.50
N ASP A 31 14.35 8.30 -12.39
CA ASP A 31 15.00 7.88 -11.15
C ASP A 31 15.13 9.06 -10.17
N ARG A 32 15.04 8.77 -8.86
CA ARG A 32 15.13 9.64 -7.66
C ARG A 32 13.77 10.08 -7.13
N VAL A 33 13.35 9.49 -5.99
CA VAL A 33 13.34 10.13 -4.66
C VAL A 33 13.23 9.03 -3.60
N ASN A 34 14.33 8.72 -2.93
CA ASN A 34 14.33 7.98 -1.66
C ASN A 34 15.14 8.82 -0.66
N ALA A 35 14.55 9.91 -0.16
CA ALA A 35 15.11 10.74 0.91
C ALA A 35 14.08 11.76 1.44
N ALA A 36 12.98 11.29 2.05
CA ALA A 36 12.06 12.20 2.74
C ALA A 36 11.29 11.52 3.89
N TYR A 37 11.97 10.74 4.73
CA TYR A 37 11.36 10.24 5.97
C TYR A 37 12.28 10.40 7.16
N PHE A 38 12.47 11.64 7.62
CA PHE A 38 12.85 11.93 9.02
C PHE A 38 12.46 13.37 9.38
N ARG A 39 11.29 13.56 9.99
CA ARG A 39 11.04 14.66 10.92
C ARG A 39 10.09 14.22 12.02
N GLN A 40 10.65 13.91 13.19
CA GLN A 40 9.90 13.93 14.45
C GLN A 40 9.64 15.40 14.85
N PRO A 41 8.47 15.75 15.38
CA PRO A 41 8.25 17.07 15.95
C PRO A 41 8.83 17.16 17.37
N LEU A 42 9.89 17.95 17.53
CA LEU A 42 10.36 18.42 18.82
C LEU A 42 9.41 19.49 19.36
N TYR A 43 8.74 19.20 20.47
CA TYR A 43 8.04 20.19 21.30
C TYR A 43 9.07 21.18 21.88
N GLN A 44 9.11 22.42 21.37
CA GLN A 44 9.81 23.52 22.04
C GLN A 44 8.83 24.43 22.79
N ARG A 45 8.96 24.41 24.12
CA ARG A 45 8.40 25.38 25.06
C ARG A 45 8.88 26.79 24.73
N ILE A 46 7.96 27.69 24.39
CA ILE A 46 8.26 29.13 24.31
C ILE A 46 8.15 29.74 25.71
N SER A 47 9.31 30.13 26.23
CA SER A 47 9.49 30.92 27.44
C SER A 47 9.23 32.40 27.13
N ARG A 48 8.32 33.03 27.89
CA ARG A 48 8.00 34.45 27.81
C ARG A 48 9.14 35.27 28.46
N ARG A 49 9.88 36.04 27.66
CA ARG A 49 10.70 37.16 28.17
C ARG A 49 10.10 38.49 27.76
N ASN A 50 9.90 39.32 28.79
CA ASN A 50 9.52 40.71 28.72
C ASN A 50 10.58 41.54 27.98
N ILE A 51 10.15 42.41 27.06
CA ILE A 51 10.95 43.55 26.61
C ILE A 51 10.11 44.82 26.74
N ARG A 52 10.62 45.69 27.63
CA ARG A 52 10.26 47.09 27.83
C ARG A 52 11.06 47.93 26.82
N ALA A 53 10.40 48.83 26.09
CA ALA A 53 11.05 49.97 25.42
C ALA A 53 9.97 51.04 25.17
N THR A 54 9.87 52.05 26.03
CA THR A 54 10.38 53.44 25.85
C THR A 54 9.86 54.19 24.62
N LEU A 55 8.84 55.01 24.90
CA LEU A 55 8.61 56.41 24.48
C LEU A 55 9.55 57.02 23.42
N ARG A 56 8.97 57.47 22.30
CA ARG A 56 9.31 58.74 21.62
C ARG A 56 8.19 59.15 20.66
N LYS A 57 7.61 60.34 20.90
CA LYS A 57 6.72 61.08 19.97
C LYS A 57 7.56 61.73 18.86
N PRO A 58 7.03 61.87 17.64
CA PRO A 58 6.85 63.23 17.12
C PRO A 58 5.56 63.48 16.30
N VAL A 59 5.01 64.66 16.55
CA VAL A 59 4.41 65.67 15.66
C VAL A 59 3.94 65.29 14.23
N ARG A 60 2.60 65.26 14.09
CA ARG A 60 1.71 65.90 13.09
C ARG A 60 2.21 66.12 11.64
N SER A 61 1.51 65.49 10.69
CA SER A 61 0.99 66.16 9.48
C SER A 61 -0.22 65.41 8.92
N ARG A 62 -1.31 66.15 8.69
CA ARG A 62 -2.55 65.68 8.07
C ARG A 62 -2.31 65.54 6.55
N ARG A 63 -2.51 64.34 6.01
CA ARG A 63 -2.92 64.12 4.62
C ARG A 63 -4.11 63.17 4.63
N VAL A 64 -5.26 63.69 4.26
CA VAL A 64 -6.45 62.89 3.93
C VAL A 64 -6.17 62.26 2.58
N SER A 65 -5.94 60.95 2.56
CA SER A 65 -5.94 60.13 1.35
C SER A 65 -6.90 58.98 1.63
N SER A 66 -7.99 58.92 0.88
CA SER A 66 -9.00 57.88 0.91
C SER A 66 -8.39 56.55 0.44
N SER A 67 -7.86 55.75 1.36
CA SER A 67 -7.53 54.36 1.09
C SER A 67 -8.79 53.51 1.28
N ALA A 68 -9.33 53.01 0.16
CA ALA A 68 -10.34 51.96 0.18
C ALA A 68 -9.80 50.76 0.98
N PRO A 69 -10.60 50.12 1.84
CA PRO A 69 -10.18 48.89 2.50
C PRO A 69 -10.05 47.81 1.44
N ALA A 70 -8.82 47.40 1.13
CA ALA A 70 -8.57 46.16 0.42
C ALA A 70 -9.11 45.03 1.31
N SER A 71 -10.26 44.48 0.91
CA SER A 71 -10.82 43.26 1.47
C SER A 71 -9.82 42.14 1.22
N SER A 72 -8.98 41.87 2.22
CA SER A 72 -8.21 40.64 2.31
C SER A 72 -9.19 39.49 2.46
N SER A 73 -9.58 38.88 1.35
CA SER A 73 -10.26 37.59 1.33
C SER A 73 -9.29 36.59 1.97
N SER A 74 -9.52 36.27 3.24
CA SER A 74 -8.83 35.18 3.91
C SER A 74 -9.33 33.88 3.29
N SER A 75 -8.69 33.46 2.19
CA SER A 75 -8.90 32.14 1.61
C SER A 75 -8.57 31.12 2.70
N ALA A 76 -9.59 30.46 3.25
CA ALA A 76 -9.36 29.36 4.17
C ALA A 76 -8.48 28.33 3.46
N ALA A 77 -7.34 27.98 4.07
CA ALA A 77 -6.42 27.03 3.48
C ALA A 77 -7.13 25.67 3.32
N SER A 78 -7.21 25.18 2.08
CA SER A 78 -7.69 23.83 1.78
C SER A 78 -6.75 22.80 2.42
N ILE A 79 -7.29 21.85 3.18
CA ILE A 79 -6.51 20.73 3.73
C ILE A 79 -6.28 19.73 2.59
N LYS A 80 -5.02 19.45 2.26
CA LYS A 80 -4.63 18.46 1.24
C LYS A 80 -4.31 17.10 1.86
N ASP A 81 -4.44 16.04 1.07
CA ASP A 81 -3.98 14.70 1.43
C ASP A 81 -2.48 14.73 1.76
N PRO A 82 -2.08 14.30 2.97
CA PRO A 82 -0.66 14.23 3.33
C PRO A 82 0.10 13.13 2.57
N ASP A 83 -0.59 12.17 1.95
CA ASP A 83 0.01 11.06 1.21
C ASP A 83 -0.24 11.21 -0.30
N THR A 84 0.85 11.25 -1.06
CA THR A 84 0.82 11.39 -2.52
C THR A 84 0.48 10.09 -3.24
N ASP A 85 0.59 8.94 -2.57
CA ASP A 85 0.25 7.64 -3.18
C ASP A 85 -1.26 7.43 -3.15
N VAL A 86 -1.90 7.70 -4.29
CA VAL A 86 -3.34 7.47 -4.51
C VAL A 86 -3.64 6.15 -5.25
N SER A 87 -2.68 5.22 -5.28
CA SER A 87 -2.87 3.94 -5.95
C SER A 87 -3.95 3.08 -5.29
N LEU A 88 -4.71 2.38 -6.13
CA LEU A 88 -5.82 1.52 -5.73
C LEU A 88 -5.34 0.06 -5.67
N ALA A 89 -4.38 -0.22 -4.79
CA ALA A 89 -3.93 -1.59 -4.52
C ALA A 89 -4.34 -2.01 -3.09
N GLY A 90 -4.76 -3.27 -2.92
CA GLY A 90 -4.97 -3.85 -1.59
C GLY A 90 -3.66 -3.86 -0.81
N ARG A 91 -3.65 -3.23 0.37
CA ARG A 91 -2.44 -3.00 1.17
C ARG A 91 -2.70 -3.16 2.66
N ILE A 92 -1.63 -3.37 3.43
CA ILE A 92 -1.70 -3.33 4.89
C ILE A 92 -1.99 -1.89 5.34
N ALA A 93 -2.97 -1.74 6.23
CA ALA A 93 -3.31 -0.45 6.83
C ALA A 93 -2.84 -0.40 8.29
N LEU A 94 -1.99 0.56 8.62
CA LEU A 94 -1.36 0.67 9.93
C LEU A 94 -2.31 1.32 10.94
N LEU A 95 -2.61 0.64 12.05
CA LEU A 95 -3.39 1.21 13.16
C LEU A 95 -2.79 2.53 13.64
N GLY A 96 -3.64 3.48 14.05
CA GLY A 96 -3.24 4.81 14.53
C GLY A 96 -2.77 5.77 13.43
N GLY A 97 -2.83 5.37 12.16
CA GLY A 97 -2.46 6.18 11.01
C GLY A 97 -3.63 6.43 10.05
N ILE A 98 -3.32 7.08 8.93
CA ILE A 98 -4.20 7.17 7.76
C ILE A 98 -3.87 6.00 6.84
N SER A 99 -4.89 5.29 6.34
CA SER A 99 -4.70 4.15 5.45
C SER A 99 -4.29 4.57 4.03
N PRO A 100 -3.79 3.62 3.22
CA PRO A 100 -3.85 3.73 1.77
C PRO A 100 -5.28 3.99 1.28
N VAL A 101 -5.42 4.36 0.01
CA VAL A 101 -6.73 4.59 -0.61
C VAL A 101 -7.53 3.28 -0.63
N LEU A 102 -8.67 3.28 0.05
CA LEU A 102 -9.58 2.13 0.14
C LEU A 102 -10.38 1.92 -1.13
N GLY A 103 -10.66 3.03 -1.82
CA GLY A 103 -11.34 3.02 -3.10
C GLY A 103 -11.63 4.42 -3.62
N SER A 104 -12.06 4.45 -4.87
CA SER A 104 -12.49 5.67 -5.55
C SER A 104 -13.82 5.45 -6.24
N ALA A 105 -14.59 6.53 -6.39
CA ALA A 105 -15.86 6.52 -7.08
C ALA A 105 -15.98 7.77 -7.96
N LYS A 106 -16.82 7.64 -8.98
CA LYS A 106 -17.18 8.75 -9.86
C LYS A 106 -18.67 9.01 -9.74
N ALA A 107 -19.01 10.28 -9.63
CA ALA A 107 -20.38 10.75 -9.70
C ALA A 107 -20.60 11.48 -11.03
N PHE A 108 -21.76 11.25 -11.63
CA PHE A 108 -22.14 11.84 -12.91
C PHE A 108 -23.64 12.12 -12.90
N ASN A 109 -24.04 13.35 -13.22
CA ASN A 109 -25.44 13.72 -13.37
C ASN A 109 -25.70 14.35 -14.75
N ASN A 110 -26.60 13.75 -15.53
CA ASN A 110 -26.97 14.26 -16.86
C ASN A 110 -28.04 15.37 -16.81
N ALA A 111 -28.86 15.40 -15.75
CA ALA A 111 -30.05 16.25 -15.72
C ALA A 111 -29.71 17.72 -15.48
N GLU A 112 -28.90 18.00 -14.47
CA GLU A 112 -28.54 19.34 -13.99
C GLU A 112 -27.32 19.26 -13.05
N PRO A 113 -26.68 20.38 -12.68
CA PRO A 113 -25.67 20.37 -11.62
C PRO A 113 -26.25 19.89 -10.29
N LEU A 114 -25.50 19.11 -9.52
CA LEU A 114 -25.95 18.55 -8.25
C LEU A 114 -25.14 19.11 -7.08
N HIS A 115 -25.81 19.77 -6.14
CA HIS A 115 -25.19 20.23 -4.89
C HIS A 115 -25.24 19.11 -3.86
N ILE A 116 -24.09 18.51 -3.55
CA ILE A 116 -24.00 17.39 -2.62
C ILE A 116 -24.27 17.86 -1.19
N THR A 117 -25.21 17.20 -0.53
CA THR A 117 -25.55 17.40 0.88
C THR A 117 -25.01 16.28 1.76
N THR A 118 -24.97 15.06 1.24
CA THR A 118 -24.54 13.88 1.99
C THR A 118 -23.70 12.95 1.12
N ILE A 119 -22.62 12.42 1.68
CA ILE A 119 -21.89 11.28 1.11
C ILE A 119 -21.95 10.14 2.12
N THR A 120 -22.42 8.97 1.68
CA THR A 120 -22.57 7.77 2.49
C THR A 120 -21.62 6.70 1.97
N VAL A 121 -20.75 6.20 2.85
CA VAL A 121 -19.83 5.11 2.56
C VAL A 121 -20.23 3.90 3.40
N THR A 122 -20.49 2.78 2.74
CA THR A 122 -20.86 1.53 3.39
C THR A 122 -19.70 0.56 3.30
N LEU A 123 -19.23 0.05 4.44
CA LEU A 123 -18.21 -1.00 4.49
C LEU A 123 -18.81 -2.40 4.25
N ASP A 124 -18.00 -3.35 3.79
CA ASP A 124 -18.39 -4.74 3.54
C ASP A 124 -18.68 -5.53 4.83
N SER A 125 -18.02 -5.17 5.92
CA SER A 125 -18.24 -5.67 7.28
C SER A 125 -18.06 -4.53 8.29
N ALA A 126 -18.52 -4.74 9.52
CA ALA A 126 -18.27 -3.80 10.61
C ALA A 126 -16.80 -3.86 10.99
N VAL A 127 -16.13 -2.70 11.03
CA VAL A 127 -14.69 -2.61 11.35
C VAL A 127 -14.51 -1.69 12.54
N THR A 128 -14.16 -2.26 13.69
CA THR A 128 -14.11 -1.50 14.95
C THR A 128 -12.93 -0.52 15.00
N SER A 129 -11.87 -0.80 14.23
CA SER A 129 -10.67 0.03 14.15
C SER A 129 -10.83 1.32 13.37
N VAL A 130 -11.88 1.50 12.56
CA VAL A 130 -12.08 2.74 11.80
C VAL A 130 -12.64 3.81 12.73
N ASP A 131 -11.93 4.94 12.87
CA ASP A 131 -12.41 6.12 13.58
C ASP A 131 -13.31 6.98 12.68
N GLN A 132 -12.82 7.28 11.47
CA GLN A 132 -13.55 8.02 10.44
C GLN A 132 -13.03 7.68 9.05
N LEU A 133 -13.83 7.96 8.03
CA LEU A 133 -13.42 7.88 6.63
C LEU A 133 -13.18 9.29 6.09
N LEU A 134 -11.98 9.52 5.56
CA LEU A 134 -11.56 10.78 4.98
C LEU A 134 -11.86 10.74 3.48
N ILE A 135 -12.60 11.72 2.98
CA ILE A 135 -13.02 11.78 1.57
C ILE A 135 -12.30 12.93 0.90
N TYR A 136 -11.57 12.64 -0.18
CA TYR A 136 -10.76 13.59 -0.94
C TYR A 136 -11.25 13.68 -2.38
N ASP A 137 -11.21 14.85 -2.99
CA ASP A 137 -11.45 14.99 -4.44
C ASP A 137 -10.22 14.59 -5.28
N GLU A 138 -10.34 14.72 -6.60
CA GLU A 138 -9.27 14.45 -7.55
C GLU A 138 -8.03 15.34 -7.41
N ASP A 139 -8.18 16.53 -6.83
CA ASP A 139 -7.09 17.46 -6.53
C ASP A 139 -6.46 17.20 -5.14
N ALA A 140 -6.79 16.07 -4.52
CA ALA A 140 -6.38 15.67 -3.17
C ALA A 140 -6.82 16.66 -2.08
N GLU A 141 -7.87 17.46 -2.30
CA GLU A 141 -8.48 18.29 -1.26
C GLU A 141 -9.46 17.47 -0.42
N LEU A 142 -9.33 17.59 0.91
CA LEU A 142 -10.23 16.95 1.85
C LEU A 142 -11.63 17.58 1.75
N LEU A 143 -12.60 16.83 1.22
CA LEU A 143 -14.01 17.19 1.18
C LEU A 143 -14.64 17.15 2.58
N GLY A 144 -14.23 16.17 3.39
CA GLY A 144 -14.66 16.06 4.78
C GLY A 144 -14.36 14.69 5.38
N SER A 145 -14.88 14.45 6.58
CA SER A 145 -14.71 13.18 7.29
C SER A 145 -16.07 12.56 7.62
N ALA A 146 -16.35 11.40 7.03
CA ALA A 146 -17.53 10.61 7.32
C ALA A 146 -17.37 9.86 8.64
N ARG A 147 -18.37 9.95 9.51
CA ARG A 147 -18.40 9.31 10.83
C ARG A 147 -19.41 8.17 10.84
N LEU A 148 -19.17 7.18 11.70
CA LEU A 148 -20.07 6.05 11.85
C LEU A 148 -21.49 6.55 12.20
N ASP A 149 -22.47 6.15 11.40
CA ASP A 149 -23.87 6.45 11.64
C ASP A 149 -24.43 5.47 12.67
N ALA A 150 -24.42 5.89 13.93
CA ALA A 150 -24.91 5.10 15.05
C ALA A 150 -26.43 4.86 15.01
N SER A 151 -27.18 5.57 14.16
CA SER A 151 -28.62 5.35 13.99
C SER A 151 -28.93 4.11 13.15
N VAL A 152 -27.97 3.65 12.35
CA VAL A 152 -28.12 2.44 11.53
C VAL A 152 -27.43 1.26 12.22
N SER A 153 -28.19 0.18 12.43
CA SER A 153 -27.66 -1.04 13.03
C SER A 153 -26.61 -1.70 12.12
N GLY A 154 -25.68 -2.41 12.74
CA GLY A 154 -24.66 -3.18 12.02
C GLY A 154 -23.30 -2.48 11.87
N GLY A 155 -23.14 -1.21 12.24
CA GLY A 155 -21.82 -0.59 12.40
C GLY A 155 -21.00 -0.47 11.10
N ARG A 156 -21.68 -0.34 9.95
CA ARG A 156 -21.05 -0.36 8.60
C ARG A 156 -21.17 0.93 7.83
N ILE A 157 -22.09 1.82 8.21
CA ILE A 157 -22.45 3.01 7.45
C ILE A 157 -21.74 4.22 8.04
N TYR A 158 -20.98 4.92 7.20
CA TYR A 158 -20.29 6.15 7.55
C TYR A 158 -20.86 7.28 6.71
N THR A 159 -21.29 8.36 7.37
CA THR A 159 -21.99 9.47 6.72
C THR A 159 -21.21 10.77 6.91
N LEU A 160 -20.98 11.48 5.80
CA LEU A 160 -20.49 12.85 5.77
C LEU A 160 -21.65 13.78 5.41
N SER A 161 -22.06 14.62 6.35
CA SER A 161 -22.98 15.73 6.07
C SER A 161 -22.19 16.97 5.63
N VAL A 162 -22.36 17.34 4.36
CA VAL A 162 -21.68 18.47 3.73
C VAL A 162 -22.45 19.75 4.06
N LYS A 163 -22.11 20.40 5.18
CA LYS A 163 -22.80 21.63 5.63
C LYS A 163 -22.09 22.93 5.23
N THR A 164 -20.76 22.90 5.12
CA THR A 164 -19.93 24.12 5.01
C THR A 164 -19.18 24.24 3.70
N LYS A 165 -19.02 23.14 2.96
CA LYS A 165 -18.42 23.13 1.62
C LYS A 165 -19.50 23.05 0.55
N ASN A 166 -19.35 23.82 -0.51
CA ASN A 166 -20.22 23.73 -1.68
C ASN A 166 -19.60 22.74 -2.67
N ILE A 167 -19.96 21.47 -2.56
CA ILE A 167 -19.51 20.42 -3.48
C ILE A 167 -20.56 20.32 -4.59
N ILE A 168 -20.15 20.65 -5.82
CA ILE A 168 -21.03 20.64 -6.99
C ILE A 168 -20.51 19.58 -7.96
N ILE A 169 -21.36 18.62 -8.30
CA ILE A 169 -21.13 17.75 -9.45
C ILE A 169 -21.66 18.51 -10.68
N PRO A 170 -20.82 18.86 -11.66
CA PRO A 170 -21.28 19.58 -12.83
C PRO A 170 -22.22 18.71 -13.67
N GLN A 171 -23.09 19.38 -14.44
CA GLN A 171 -23.94 18.66 -15.38
C GLN A 171 -23.08 18.03 -16.48
N ARG A 172 -23.30 16.74 -16.76
CA ARG A 172 -22.63 16.00 -17.85
C ARG A 172 -21.11 15.93 -17.72
N GLU A 173 -20.58 16.09 -16.52
CA GLU A 173 -19.16 15.89 -16.22
C GLU A 173 -19.01 14.87 -15.09
N ASP A 174 -17.92 14.11 -15.15
CA ASP A 174 -17.52 13.22 -14.07
C ASP A 174 -16.93 14.05 -12.92
N TYR A 175 -17.36 13.78 -11.69
CA TYR A 175 -16.70 14.26 -10.48
C TYR A 175 -16.13 13.08 -9.73
N SER A 176 -14.81 13.02 -9.60
CA SER A 176 -14.09 11.90 -8.99
C SER A 176 -13.68 12.22 -7.56
N PHE A 177 -13.79 11.24 -6.67
CA PHE A 177 -13.27 11.34 -5.31
C PHE A 177 -12.80 9.97 -4.81
N TYR A 178 -11.95 9.97 -3.79
CA TYR A 178 -11.40 8.77 -3.18
C TYR A 178 -11.46 8.81 -1.65
N VAL A 179 -11.39 7.64 -1.05
CA VAL A 179 -11.62 7.45 0.39
C VAL A 179 -10.40 6.81 1.04
N ARG A 180 -9.94 7.40 2.15
CA ARG A 180 -9.00 6.78 3.10
C ARG A 180 -9.71 6.56 4.43
N SER A 181 -9.18 5.69 5.28
CA SER A 181 -9.60 5.59 6.68
C SER A 181 -8.59 6.26 7.59
N GLN A 182 -9.08 6.88 8.65
CA GLN A 182 -8.30 7.14 9.84
C GLN A 182 -8.55 6.00 10.82
N LEU A 183 -7.49 5.27 11.15
CA LEU A 183 -7.56 4.11 12.04
C LEU A 183 -7.26 4.52 13.48
N LYS A 184 -8.01 3.96 14.42
CA LYS A 184 -7.74 4.06 15.85
C LYS A 184 -6.37 3.45 16.14
N SER A 185 -5.66 4.00 17.12
CA SER A 185 -4.48 3.33 17.68
C SER A 185 -4.92 2.06 18.41
N ARG A 186 -3.96 1.19 18.75
CA ARG A 186 -4.22 0.01 19.60
C ARG A 186 -4.91 0.42 20.91
N ASP A 187 -4.37 1.42 21.60
CA ASP A 187 -4.91 1.92 22.87
C ASP A 187 -6.27 2.61 22.71
N GLY A 188 -6.59 3.06 21.50
CA GLY A 188 -7.89 3.61 21.11
C GLY A 188 -8.93 2.54 20.75
N GLY A 189 -8.64 1.25 20.93
CA GLY A 189 -9.52 0.14 20.58
C GLY A 189 -9.35 -0.41 19.17
N GLY A 190 -8.26 -0.06 18.48
CA GLY A 190 -7.89 -0.66 17.20
C GLY A 190 -7.44 -2.12 17.35
N THR A 191 -7.90 -2.97 16.44
CA THR A 191 -7.66 -4.42 16.42
C THR A 191 -6.95 -4.84 15.14
N SER A 192 -5.96 -5.72 15.27
CA SER A 192 -5.23 -6.29 14.14
C SER A 192 -6.04 -7.38 13.44
N ALA A 193 -5.68 -7.73 12.20
CA ALA A 193 -6.34 -8.72 11.34
C ALA A 193 -7.71 -8.33 10.76
N GLU A 194 -8.29 -7.19 11.15
CA GLU A 194 -9.57 -6.74 10.58
C GLU A 194 -9.43 -6.47 9.08
N LEU A 195 -10.38 -6.96 8.28
CA LEU A 195 -10.48 -6.67 6.86
C LEU A 195 -11.28 -5.39 6.64
N LEU A 196 -10.72 -4.46 5.87
CA LEU A 196 -11.31 -3.17 5.57
C LEU A 196 -11.57 -3.07 4.06
N LYS A 197 -12.85 -3.03 3.69
CA LYS A 197 -13.29 -2.91 2.30
C LYS A 197 -14.56 -2.07 2.23
N ILE A 198 -14.62 -1.17 1.25
CA ILE A 198 -15.85 -0.45 0.90
C ILE A 198 -16.74 -1.36 0.07
N ALA A 199 -18.01 -1.52 0.47
CA ALA A 199 -19.01 -2.23 -0.31
C ALA A 199 -19.66 -1.31 -1.35
N SER A 200 -20.00 -0.08 -0.95
CA SER A 200 -20.65 0.89 -1.82
C SER A 200 -20.46 2.32 -1.33
N ILE A 201 -20.53 3.26 -2.26
CA ILE A 201 -20.64 4.69 -1.97
C ILE A 201 -21.94 5.21 -2.57
N ALA A 202 -22.66 6.04 -1.84
CA ALA A 202 -23.83 6.75 -2.33
C ALA A 202 -23.71 8.24 -2.01
N ILE A 203 -24.35 9.06 -2.83
CA ILE A 203 -24.44 10.50 -2.63
C ILE A 203 -25.91 10.92 -2.59
N GLU A 204 -26.18 11.95 -1.81
CA GLU A 204 -27.43 12.69 -1.81
C GLU A 204 -27.12 14.16 -2.07
N GLY A 205 -27.95 14.81 -2.88
CA GLY A 205 -27.81 16.23 -3.17
C GLY A 205 -29.08 16.84 -3.74
N ASN A 206 -29.08 18.15 -3.91
CA ASN A 206 -30.19 18.90 -4.51
C ASN A 206 -29.80 19.42 -5.89
N GLY A 207 -30.69 19.27 -6.87
CA GLY A 207 -30.51 19.80 -8.21
C GLY A 207 -30.39 21.32 -8.20
N GLY A 208 -29.39 21.87 -8.88
CA GLY A 208 -29.10 23.30 -8.87
C GLY A 208 -30.17 24.17 -9.54
N TRP A 209 -30.98 23.60 -10.43
CA TRP A 209 -32.10 24.31 -11.07
C TRP A 209 -33.44 23.93 -10.48
N SER A 210 -33.66 22.63 -10.25
CA SER A 210 -34.97 22.12 -9.80
C SER A 210 -35.16 22.15 -8.28
N ASN A 211 -34.07 22.23 -7.51
CA ASN A 211 -34.02 21.99 -6.06
C ASN A 211 -34.60 20.63 -5.64
N ARG A 212 -34.76 19.68 -6.56
CA ARG A 212 -35.20 18.32 -6.24
C ARG A 212 -34.05 17.55 -5.60
N THR A 213 -34.37 16.71 -4.63
CA THR A 213 -33.39 15.80 -4.03
C THR A 213 -33.13 14.62 -4.95
N TYR A 214 -31.86 14.32 -5.16
CA TYR A 214 -31.37 13.16 -5.90
C TYR A 214 -30.55 12.28 -4.96
N THR A 215 -30.74 10.97 -5.08
CA THR A 215 -29.89 9.98 -4.43
C THR A 215 -29.30 9.09 -5.52
N GLN A 216 -27.98 8.90 -5.51
CA GLN A 216 -27.28 8.12 -6.51
C GLN A 216 -26.28 7.19 -5.82
N SER A 217 -26.40 5.88 -6.08
CA SER A 217 -25.35 4.92 -5.78
C SER A 217 -24.26 5.03 -6.85
N LEU A 218 -23.00 5.05 -6.41
CA LEU A 218 -21.86 5.21 -7.28
C LEU A 218 -21.19 3.86 -7.53
N THR A 219 -20.72 3.68 -8.76
CA THR A 219 -19.79 2.61 -9.11
C THR A 219 -18.37 3.09 -8.85
N GLY A 220 -17.54 2.20 -8.32
CA GLY A 220 -16.17 2.52 -7.96
C GLY A 220 -15.29 1.28 -7.91
N THR A 221 -14.00 1.51 -7.69
CA THR A 221 -13.02 0.45 -7.44
C THR A 221 -12.75 0.40 -5.95
N PHE A 222 -13.02 -0.74 -5.31
CA PHE A 222 -12.88 -0.92 -3.87
C PHE A 222 -12.00 -2.14 -3.57
N ASN A 223 -10.86 -1.91 -2.92
CA ASN A 223 -9.92 -2.97 -2.59
C ASN A 223 -10.07 -3.42 -1.14
N THR A 224 -9.69 -4.67 -0.89
CA THR A 224 -9.59 -5.19 0.47
C THR A 224 -8.23 -4.82 1.05
N HIS A 225 -8.25 -4.20 2.22
CA HIS A 225 -7.09 -3.94 3.05
C HIS A 225 -7.16 -4.83 4.30
N GLN A 226 -6.02 -5.11 4.91
CA GLN A 226 -5.98 -5.73 6.22
C GLN A 226 -5.27 -4.81 7.20
N ILE A 227 -5.86 -4.66 8.37
CA ILE A 227 -5.37 -3.78 9.41
C ILE A 227 -4.30 -4.49 10.23
N ALA A 228 -3.20 -3.80 10.51
CA ALA A 228 -2.09 -4.32 11.31
C ALA A 228 -1.52 -3.27 12.28
N ARG A 229 -0.88 -3.72 13.37
CA ARG A 229 -0.23 -2.83 14.35
C ARG A 229 1.17 -2.38 13.93
N SER A 230 1.80 -3.19 13.09
CA SER A 230 3.08 -2.92 12.47
C SER A 230 3.04 -3.47 11.05
N MET A 231 3.93 -3.01 10.18
CA MET A 231 3.98 -3.50 8.81
C MET A 231 5.40 -3.48 8.26
N ILE A 232 5.69 -4.42 7.38
CA ILE A 232 6.87 -4.39 6.53
C ILE A 232 6.65 -3.29 5.48
N THR A 233 7.62 -2.40 5.33
CA THR A 233 7.56 -1.26 4.40
C THR A 233 8.51 -1.39 3.22
N SER A 234 9.51 -2.26 3.31
CA SER A 234 10.41 -2.51 2.19
C SER A 234 11.06 -3.88 2.31
N ILE A 235 11.17 -4.57 1.17
CA ILE A 235 11.98 -5.77 0.98
C ILE A 235 12.78 -5.54 -0.29
N THR A 236 14.11 -5.62 -0.20
CA THR A 236 15.01 -5.30 -1.32
C THR A 236 16.18 -6.26 -1.40
N ASN A 237 16.76 -6.40 -2.59
CA ASN A 237 18.06 -7.04 -2.73
C ASN A 237 19.12 -6.22 -2.01
N ALA A 238 19.90 -6.87 -1.16
CA ALA A 238 21.03 -6.27 -0.45
C ALA A 238 22.39 -6.81 -0.93
N GLY A 239 22.40 -7.67 -1.94
CA GLY A 239 23.59 -8.04 -2.72
C GLY A 239 23.76 -7.19 -3.97
N ALA A 240 24.73 -7.57 -4.81
CA ALA A 240 24.88 -6.99 -6.15
C ALA A 240 23.72 -7.43 -7.07
N VAL A 241 23.57 -6.76 -8.21
CA VAL A 241 22.58 -7.17 -9.22
C VAL A 241 22.99 -8.49 -9.87
N SER A 242 24.29 -8.68 -10.10
CA SER A 242 24.85 -9.89 -10.70
C SER A 242 26.23 -10.21 -10.14
N GLU A 243 26.55 -11.49 -10.03
CA GLU A 243 27.83 -12.02 -9.54
C GLU A 243 28.22 -13.29 -10.34
N PRO A 244 29.50 -13.70 -10.35
CA PRO A 244 29.88 -14.97 -10.94
C PRO A 244 29.33 -16.14 -10.11
N LEU A 245 28.83 -17.17 -10.79
CA LEU A 245 28.40 -18.42 -10.16
C LEU A 245 29.61 -19.30 -9.88
N LEU A 246 29.90 -19.55 -8.61
CA LEU A 246 31.03 -20.36 -8.18
C LEU A 246 30.54 -21.60 -7.43
N SER A 247 31.07 -22.77 -7.79
CA SER A 247 30.86 -23.98 -7.01
C SER A 247 31.60 -23.91 -5.66
N GLY A 248 31.16 -24.73 -4.71
CA GLY A 248 31.80 -24.88 -3.41
C GLY A 248 30.79 -24.86 -2.27
N THR A 249 31.31 -24.95 -1.06
CA THR A 249 30.51 -24.95 0.17
C THR A 249 30.23 -23.54 0.65
N ASP A 250 29.13 -23.35 1.36
CA ASP A 250 28.79 -22.12 2.08
C ASP A 250 28.81 -20.85 1.20
N ARG A 251 28.29 -20.96 -0.02
CA ARG A 251 28.22 -19.86 -0.99
C ARG A 251 26.97 -19.04 -0.77
N GLU A 252 27.12 -17.71 -0.84
CA GLU A 252 25.97 -16.81 -0.91
C GLU A 252 25.16 -17.07 -2.18
N ILE A 253 23.87 -17.37 -2.01
CA ILE A 253 22.92 -17.56 -3.10
C ILE A 253 21.85 -16.46 -3.14
N GLY A 254 21.85 -15.55 -2.17
CA GLY A 254 21.13 -14.28 -2.22
C GLY A 254 21.06 -13.59 -0.86
N ARG A 255 20.76 -12.29 -0.89
CA ARG A 255 20.81 -11.42 0.28
C ARG A 255 19.70 -10.39 0.22
N PHE A 256 18.88 -10.32 1.28
CA PHE A 256 17.66 -9.52 1.30
C PHE A 256 17.62 -8.63 2.53
N ARG A 257 17.26 -7.36 2.34
CA ARG A 257 17.04 -6.39 3.41
C ARG A 257 15.56 -6.13 3.59
N PHE A 258 15.13 -6.27 4.84
CA PHE A 258 13.76 -6.07 5.31
C PHE A 258 13.70 -4.82 6.18
N MET A 259 12.70 -3.99 5.95
CA MET A 259 12.41 -2.80 6.76
C MET A 259 10.93 -2.79 7.12
N GLY A 260 10.61 -2.20 8.26
CA GLY A 260 9.23 -2.02 8.65
C GLY A 260 9.06 -0.92 9.68
N VAL A 261 7.80 -0.65 9.98
CA VAL A 261 7.38 0.40 10.92
C VAL A 261 6.44 -0.18 11.96
N ARG A 262 6.49 0.41 13.15
CA ARG A 262 5.63 0.08 14.29
C ARG A 262 4.96 1.36 14.74
N ASN A 263 3.64 1.35 14.91
CA ASN A 263 2.93 2.54 15.39
C ASN A 263 2.69 2.55 16.90
N ASP A 264 3.03 1.45 17.59
CA ASP A 264 3.02 1.38 19.04
C ASP A 264 4.27 0.66 19.56
N GLY A 265 4.76 1.05 20.73
CA GLY A 265 6.01 0.54 21.31
C GLY A 265 5.94 -0.94 21.73
N SER A 266 4.73 -1.50 21.83
CA SER A 266 4.47 -2.89 22.21
C SER A 266 4.21 -3.81 21.01
N ALA A 267 4.31 -3.30 19.78
CA ALA A 267 4.21 -4.12 18.57
C ALA A 267 5.50 -4.92 18.38
N ASP A 268 5.36 -6.20 18.04
CA ASP A 268 6.47 -7.10 17.71
C ASP A 268 6.44 -7.39 16.22
N LEU A 269 7.11 -6.54 15.44
CA LEU A 269 7.26 -6.78 14.02
C LEU A 269 8.37 -7.83 13.81
N ARG A 270 7.99 -9.01 13.33
CA ARG A 270 8.93 -10.12 13.15
C ARG A 270 8.57 -10.98 11.93
N LEU A 271 9.57 -11.35 11.14
CA LEU A 271 9.48 -12.40 10.13
C LEU A 271 9.44 -13.78 10.79
N SER A 272 8.53 -14.66 10.38
CA SER A 272 8.42 -16.03 10.91
C SER A 272 8.72 -17.10 9.86
N GLN A 273 8.50 -16.82 8.58
CA GLN A 273 8.87 -17.74 7.50
C GLN A 273 9.10 -16.96 6.21
N LEU A 274 10.11 -17.39 5.44
CA LEU A 274 10.35 -16.91 4.09
C LEU A 274 10.33 -18.09 3.12
N THR A 275 9.66 -17.90 1.99
CA THR A 275 9.56 -18.88 0.91
C THR A 275 10.14 -18.25 -0.35
N PHE A 276 11.31 -18.72 -0.79
CA PHE A 276 11.98 -18.22 -1.98
C PHE A 276 11.67 -19.12 -3.18
N THR A 277 11.49 -18.51 -4.35
CA THR A 277 11.50 -19.21 -5.63
C THR A 277 12.94 -19.29 -6.15
N LEU A 278 13.37 -20.51 -6.46
CA LEU A 278 14.66 -20.88 -7.01
C LEU A 278 14.57 -20.99 -8.53
N SER A 279 15.30 -20.14 -9.25
CA SER A 279 15.48 -20.21 -10.70
C SER A 279 16.88 -20.72 -11.00
N GLN A 280 16.99 -21.89 -11.62
CA GLN A 280 18.26 -22.52 -11.93
C GLN A 280 18.31 -23.03 -13.38
N VAL A 281 19.47 -22.89 -14.02
CA VAL A 281 19.74 -23.34 -15.38
C VAL A 281 21.05 -24.13 -15.38
N GLY A 282 21.18 -25.13 -16.26
CA GLY A 282 22.42 -25.88 -16.42
C GLY A 282 22.65 -26.98 -15.37
N GLY A 283 21.61 -27.46 -14.71
CA GLY A 283 21.72 -28.57 -13.76
C GLY A 283 22.47 -28.22 -12.46
N VAL A 284 22.52 -26.95 -12.09
CA VAL A 284 22.98 -26.49 -10.77
C VAL A 284 22.17 -27.22 -9.69
N SER A 285 22.85 -27.75 -8.69
CA SER A 285 22.20 -28.33 -7.51
C SER A 285 22.64 -27.63 -6.24
N LEU A 286 21.68 -27.43 -5.34
CA LEU A 286 21.89 -26.84 -4.03
C LEU A 286 21.71 -27.90 -2.94
N SER A 287 22.58 -27.89 -1.94
CA SER A 287 22.43 -28.65 -0.70
C SER A 287 22.75 -27.77 0.51
N ASP A 288 22.39 -28.25 1.71
CA ASP A 288 22.69 -27.59 2.99
C ASP A 288 22.33 -26.11 3.02
N VAL A 289 21.15 -25.77 2.49
CA VAL A 289 20.68 -24.39 2.43
C VAL A 289 20.40 -23.86 3.83
N GLN A 290 21.00 -22.74 4.16
CA GLN A 290 20.89 -22.07 5.45
C GLN A 290 20.61 -20.58 5.26
N ILE A 291 20.00 -19.98 6.26
CA ILE A 291 19.84 -18.53 6.35
C ILE A 291 20.61 -18.02 7.55
N ILE A 292 21.30 -16.90 7.36
CA ILE A 292 22.03 -16.18 8.41
C ILE A 292 21.51 -14.76 8.54
N VAL A 293 21.73 -14.19 9.71
CA VAL A 293 21.58 -12.75 9.94
C VAL A 293 22.93 -12.10 9.75
N ASP A 294 22.99 -11.02 8.98
CA ASP A 294 24.20 -10.21 8.87
C ASP A 294 24.66 -9.68 10.23
N GLY A 295 25.91 -9.99 10.59
CA GLY A 295 26.50 -9.64 11.89
C GLY A 295 26.22 -10.65 13.01
N SER A 296 25.56 -11.78 12.73
CA SER A 296 25.47 -12.94 13.62
C SER A 296 26.22 -14.14 13.05
N SER A 297 26.69 -15.04 13.93
CA SER A 297 27.18 -16.36 13.56
C SER A 297 26.08 -17.43 13.53
N ASP A 298 24.87 -17.08 13.97
CA ASP A 298 23.75 -18.02 14.03
C ASP A 298 23.29 -18.42 12.62
N ARG A 299 23.01 -19.71 12.45
CA ARG A 299 22.52 -20.31 11.21
C ARG A 299 21.19 -21.01 11.47
N ALA A 300 20.23 -20.84 10.57
CA ALA A 300 18.99 -21.58 10.56
C ALA A 300 18.88 -22.39 9.27
N ASN A 301 18.46 -23.65 9.38
CA ASN A 301 18.33 -24.53 8.22
C ASN A 301 17.06 -24.19 7.43
N CYS A 302 17.18 -24.22 6.10
CA CYS A 302 16.06 -24.12 5.18
C CYS A 302 15.82 -25.46 4.50
N THR A 303 14.60 -25.70 4.05
CA THR A 303 14.25 -26.88 3.26
C THR A 303 14.15 -26.51 1.78
N VAL A 304 14.73 -27.33 0.92
CA VAL A 304 14.61 -27.18 -0.54
C VAL A 304 13.65 -28.24 -1.05
N SER A 305 12.62 -27.82 -1.76
CA SER A 305 11.68 -28.69 -2.44
C SER A 305 11.47 -28.20 -3.86
N SER A 306 11.94 -28.97 -4.84
CA SER A 306 11.89 -28.59 -6.26
C SER A 306 12.51 -27.19 -6.50
N SER A 307 11.71 -26.20 -6.90
CA SER A 307 12.09 -24.81 -7.15
C SER A 307 11.76 -23.87 -5.98
N THR A 308 11.59 -24.40 -4.76
CA THR A 308 11.19 -23.62 -3.59
C THR A 308 12.13 -23.86 -2.43
N ILE A 309 12.55 -22.78 -1.77
CA ILE A 309 13.35 -22.82 -0.53
C ILE A 309 12.50 -22.22 0.59
N THR A 310 12.20 -22.99 1.62
CA THR A 310 11.44 -22.53 2.79
C THR A 310 12.34 -22.41 4.01
N CYS A 311 12.40 -21.21 4.59
CA CYS A 311 13.22 -20.90 5.75
C CYS A 311 12.32 -20.49 6.92
N PRO A 312 12.06 -21.37 7.91
CA PRO A 312 11.41 -20.97 9.15
C PRO A 312 12.36 -20.10 9.99
N LEU A 313 11.84 -19.00 10.55
CA LEU A 313 12.62 -18.01 11.27
C LEU A 313 12.18 -17.92 12.73
N THR A 314 13.16 -17.98 13.62
CA THR A 314 12.94 -17.67 15.04
C THR A 314 13.03 -16.15 15.27
N ALA A 315 12.73 -15.72 16.50
CA ALA A 315 12.87 -14.32 16.90
C ALA A 315 14.26 -13.74 16.69
N SER A 316 15.32 -14.54 16.89
CA SER A 316 16.69 -14.07 16.68
C SER A 316 17.00 -13.82 15.21
N PHE A 317 16.27 -14.41 14.26
CA PHE A 317 16.45 -14.14 12.84
C PHE A 317 15.55 -13.03 12.35
N GLY A 318 14.25 -13.13 12.65
CA GLY A 318 13.22 -12.33 12.00
C GLY A 318 12.86 -11.00 12.64
N SER A 319 13.34 -10.68 13.85
CA SER A 319 12.90 -9.45 14.54
C SER A 319 13.33 -8.18 13.80
N LEU A 320 12.37 -7.28 13.57
CA LEU A 320 12.54 -5.96 12.95
C LEU A 320 12.36 -4.83 13.97
N THR A 321 12.46 -5.14 15.26
CA THR A 321 12.14 -4.20 16.35
C THR A 321 13.18 -3.08 16.51
N SER A 322 14.46 -3.37 16.32
CA SER A 322 15.56 -2.43 16.55
C SER A 322 16.01 -1.66 15.31
N SER A 323 15.93 -2.27 14.12
CA SER A 323 16.33 -1.67 12.84
C SER A 323 15.94 -2.56 11.65
N SER A 324 16.32 -2.15 10.43
CA SER A 324 16.25 -3.03 9.26
C SER A 324 17.03 -4.32 9.48
N ARG A 325 16.50 -5.45 8.99
CA ARG A 325 17.16 -6.75 9.08
C ARG A 325 17.69 -7.16 7.72
N THR A 326 18.95 -7.56 7.63
CA THR A 326 19.50 -8.19 6.42
C THR A 326 19.71 -9.67 6.68
N LEU A 327 19.16 -10.48 5.78
CA LEU A 327 19.28 -11.93 5.82
C LEU A 327 20.00 -12.41 4.57
N THR A 328 20.95 -13.32 4.76
CA THR A 328 21.78 -13.89 3.69
C THR A 328 21.52 -15.39 3.62
N LEU A 329 21.22 -15.89 2.42
CA LEU A 329 21.08 -17.32 2.15
C LEU A 329 22.42 -17.88 1.70
N LEU A 330 22.80 -18.98 2.33
CA LEU A 330 24.01 -19.73 2.06
C LEU A 330 23.63 -21.15 1.61
N ALA A 331 24.39 -21.72 0.68
CA ALA A 331 24.20 -23.09 0.24
C ALA A 331 25.50 -23.68 -0.31
N ASP A 332 25.55 -25.00 -0.35
CA ASP A 332 26.55 -25.73 -1.10
C ASP A 332 26.12 -25.83 -2.56
N ILE A 333 26.98 -25.38 -3.47
CA ILE A 333 26.69 -25.28 -4.91
C ILE A 333 27.54 -26.29 -5.68
N THR A 334 26.86 -27.16 -6.43
CA THR A 334 27.50 -28.03 -7.42
C THR A 334 27.07 -27.62 -8.83
N ILE A 335 28.06 -27.46 -9.72
CA ILE A 335 27.85 -27.09 -11.13
C ILE A 335 28.38 -28.26 -11.99
N PRO A 336 27.54 -28.89 -12.82
CA PRO A 336 28.00 -29.92 -13.75
C PRO A 336 29.04 -29.36 -14.73
N SER A 337 30.12 -30.10 -14.98
CA SER A 337 31.16 -29.69 -15.94
C SER A 337 30.66 -29.52 -17.37
N SER A 338 29.50 -30.10 -17.69
CA SER A 338 28.84 -30.01 -18.99
C SER A 338 27.93 -28.78 -19.15
N ALA A 339 27.90 -27.86 -18.18
CA ALA A 339 26.96 -26.75 -18.14
C ALA A 339 27.62 -25.36 -18.33
N PRO A 340 28.04 -24.99 -19.57
CA PRO A 340 28.73 -23.72 -19.85
C PRO A 340 27.83 -22.48 -19.76
N ARG A 341 26.56 -22.64 -19.37
CA ARG A 341 25.57 -21.57 -19.20
C ARG A 341 24.76 -21.77 -17.93
N ALA A 342 25.42 -22.28 -16.89
CA ALA A 342 24.78 -22.45 -15.59
C ALA A 342 24.43 -21.09 -14.99
N SER A 343 23.24 -20.97 -14.40
CA SER A 343 22.83 -19.75 -13.70
C SER A 343 21.93 -20.07 -12.52
N LEU A 344 21.93 -19.18 -11.54
CA LEU A 344 21.16 -19.28 -10.31
C LEU A 344 20.62 -17.90 -9.93
N GLN A 345 19.34 -17.84 -9.56
CA GLN A 345 18.75 -16.67 -8.93
C GLN A 345 17.66 -17.11 -7.95
N ILE A 346 17.64 -16.51 -6.76
CA ILE A 346 16.55 -16.67 -5.81
C ILE A 346 15.74 -15.39 -5.71
N SER A 347 14.44 -15.53 -5.47
CA SER A 347 13.49 -14.40 -5.44
C SER A 347 12.38 -14.64 -4.44
N LEU A 348 11.85 -13.55 -3.88
CA LEU A 348 10.55 -13.54 -3.20
C LEU A 348 9.55 -13.05 -4.24
N ASN A 349 8.68 -13.93 -4.72
CA ASN A 349 7.82 -13.62 -5.87
C ASN A 349 6.42 -13.21 -5.42
N GLU A 350 5.76 -14.09 -4.68
CA GLU A 350 4.35 -13.96 -4.36
C GLU A 350 4.16 -12.97 -3.20
N THR A 351 3.40 -11.90 -3.43
CA THR A 351 3.04 -10.94 -2.38
C THR A 351 1.98 -11.51 -1.44
N GLY A 352 1.13 -12.39 -1.96
CA GLY A 352 -0.07 -12.88 -1.28
C GLY A 352 -1.20 -11.85 -1.30
N THR A 353 -2.31 -12.19 -0.66
CA THR A 353 -3.46 -11.31 -0.46
C THR A 353 -4.02 -11.51 0.95
N PRO A 354 -4.97 -10.69 1.42
CA PRO A 354 -5.67 -10.98 2.68
C PRO A 354 -6.33 -12.37 2.75
N THR A 355 -6.51 -13.04 1.61
CA THR A 355 -7.15 -14.36 1.51
C THR A 355 -6.25 -15.46 0.94
N SER A 356 -4.99 -15.16 0.60
CA SER A 356 -4.05 -16.14 0.04
C SER A 356 -2.64 -15.88 0.54
N ALA A 357 -1.94 -16.94 0.97
CA ALA A 357 -0.55 -16.82 1.39
C ALA A 357 0.37 -16.42 0.23
N GLY A 358 1.46 -15.73 0.56
CA GLY A 358 2.55 -15.37 -0.32
C GLY A 358 3.90 -15.85 0.23
N SER A 359 4.97 -15.22 -0.26
CA SER A 359 6.36 -15.63 0.01
C SER A 359 6.90 -15.18 1.38
N VAL A 360 6.17 -14.31 2.10
CA VAL A 360 6.63 -13.68 3.35
C VAL A 360 5.57 -13.85 4.43
N GLN A 361 5.90 -14.61 5.47
CA GLN A 361 5.11 -14.70 6.67
C GLN A 361 5.75 -13.87 7.79
N TRP A 362 4.94 -13.07 8.46
CA TRP A 362 5.37 -12.18 9.53
C TRP A 362 4.28 -12.00 10.59
N THR A 363 4.63 -11.43 11.72
CA THR A 363 3.70 -11.10 12.81
C THR A 363 3.88 -9.67 13.27
N ASP A 364 2.81 -9.07 13.78
CA ASP A 364 2.84 -7.80 14.51
C ASP A 364 2.82 -7.96 16.05
N GLY A 365 2.97 -9.21 16.52
CA GLY A 365 2.92 -9.61 17.93
C GLY A 365 1.53 -10.01 18.41
N THR A 366 0.49 -9.80 17.61
CA THR A 366 -0.89 -10.23 17.90
C THR A 366 -1.46 -11.14 16.82
N THR A 367 -1.13 -10.86 15.57
CA THR A 367 -1.62 -11.58 14.40
C THR A 367 -0.43 -12.02 13.56
N THR A 368 -0.58 -13.18 12.92
CA THR A 368 0.33 -13.63 11.85
C THR A 368 -0.29 -13.30 10.50
N PHE A 369 0.51 -12.74 9.62
CA PHE A 369 0.17 -12.36 8.26
C PHE A 369 0.99 -13.21 7.30
N ASP A 370 0.32 -13.75 6.29
CA ASP A 370 0.94 -14.55 5.24
C ASP A 370 1.13 -13.76 3.94
N TRP A 371 1.02 -12.43 3.97
CA TRP A 371 1.12 -11.58 2.78
C TRP A 371 1.72 -10.21 3.10
N VAL A 372 2.13 -9.50 2.06
CA VAL A 372 2.70 -8.15 2.13
C VAL A 372 2.06 -7.25 1.08
N GLY A 373 1.86 -5.97 1.42
CA GLY A 373 1.21 -4.99 0.54
C GLY A 373 2.10 -4.39 -0.54
N PHE A 374 2.89 -5.20 -1.23
CA PHE A 374 3.80 -4.78 -2.31
C PHE A 374 3.28 -5.22 -3.69
N GLU A 375 3.89 -4.70 -4.75
CA GLU A 375 3.72 -5.23 -6.10
C GLU A 375 4.58 -6.48 -6.33
N GLU A 376 4.20 -7.31 -7.29
CA GLU A 376 4.95 -8.51 -7.66
C GLU A 376 6.02 -8.24 -8.74
N PRO A 377 7.19 -8.89 -8.68
CA PRO A 377 7.66 -9.73 -7.59
C PRO A 377 8.08 -8.89 -6.36
N VAL A 378 7.90 -9.44 -5.16
CA VAL A 378 8.28 -8.77 -3.90
C VAL A 378 9.74 -8.30 -3.91
N ALA A 379 10.67 -9.20 -4.26
CA ALA A 379 12.08 -8.87 -4.40
C ALA A 379 12.82 -9.90 -5.26
N ARG A 380 13.64 -9.43 -6.20
CA ARG A 380 14.57 -10.28 -6.96
C ARG A 380 15.94 -10.25 -6.32
N GLY A 381 16.54 -11.41 -6.05
CA GLY A 381 17.91 -11.50 -5.55
C GLY A 381 18.96 -11.34 -6.65
N THR A 382 20.23 -11.44 -6.24
CA THR A 382 21.40 -11.45 -7.12
C THR A 382 21.29 -12.53 -8.21
N TYR A 383 21.63 -12.18 -9.45
CA TYR A 383 21.74 -13.13 -10.55
C TYR A 383 23.17 -13.68 -10.64
N TYR A 384 23.34 -14.98 -10.42
CA TYR A 384 24.64 -15.66 -10.52
C TYR A 384 24.76 -16.39 -11.86
N ALA A 385 25.84 -16.15 -12.61
CA ALA A 385 26.09 -16.81 -13.90
C ALA A 385 27.52 -17.36 -14.01
N TYR A 386 27.65 -18.55 -14.61
CA TYR A 386 28.93 -19.25 -14.79
C TYR A 386 29.74 -18.74 -15.98
#